data_AF-Q7X5J1-F1
#
_entry.id   AF-Q7X5J1-F1
#
_cell.length_a   1.000
_cell.length_b   1.000
_cell.length_c   1.000
_cell.angle_alpha   90.00
_cell.angle_beta   90.00
_cell.angle_gamma   90.00
#
_symmetry.space_group_name_H-M   'P 1'
#
loop_
_entity.id
_entity.type
_entity.pdbx_description
1 polymer ?
#
loop_
_entity_poly.entity_id
_entity_poly.type
_entity_poly.pdbx_seq_one_letter_code
_entity_poly.pdbx_strand_id
1 'polypeptide(L)'
;PDCGTSRNTLALIEHAGIQPTVIEYLKTPPSREQLVKMIADAGLTVREAIREKGTPYTVLGLGYPELTDDQLIDAMLETPILINRPFVITPMGTRLSRPSEVVLDILPADAFKGPFTKEDGEQVL
;
A
#
# COMPACT_ATOMS: atom_id res chain seq x y z
N PRO A 1 -5.60 -11.95 4.65
CA PRO A 1 -6.01 -10.98 3.59
C PRO A 1 -6.09 -11.65 2.20
N ASP A 2 -7.12 -11.30 1.40
CA ASP A 2 -7.35 -11.84 0.05
C ASP A 2 -6.50 -11.16 -1.05
N CYS A 3 -5.25 -10.82 -0.74
CA CYS A 3 -4.37 -10.12 -1.67
C CYS A 3 -2.95 -10.67 -1.59
N GLY A 4 -2.50 -11.35 -2.66
CA GLY A 4 -1.15 -11.92 -2.73
C GLY A 4 -0.04 -10.91 -2.49
N THR A 5 -0.11 -9.71 -3.13
CA THR A 5 0.88 -8.65 -2.91
C THR A 5 0.97 -8.23 -1.44
N SER A 6 -0.17 -8.17 -0.73
CA SER A 6 -0.19 -7.82 0.70
C SER A 6 0.39 -8.93 1.58
N ARG A 7 0.14 -10.20 1.24
CA ARG A 7 0.71 -11.34 1.97
C ARG A 7 2.22 -11.44 1.75
N ASN A 8 2.69 -11.31 0.52
CA ASN A 8 4.13 -11.27 0.20
C ASN A 8 4.84 -10.09 0.91
N THR A 9 4.21 -8.92 0.94
CA THR A 9 4.78 -7.75 1.66
C THR A 9 4.87 -8.01 3.17
N LEU A 10 3.82 -8.55 3.79
CA LEU A 10 3.83 -8.90 5.21
C LEU A 10 4.91 -9.95 5.51
N ALA A 11 5.00 -10.99 4.69
CA ALA A 11 6.01 -12.04 4.82
C ALA A 11 7.45 -11.49 4.69
N LEU A 12 7.69 -10.52 3.80
CA LEU A 12 9.00 -9.85 3.70
C LEU A 12 9.35 -9.08 4.98
N ILE A 13 8.39 -8.36 5.57
CA ILE A 13 8.59 -7.64 6.84
C ILE A 13 8.89 -8.62 7.98
N GLU A 14 8.14 -9.73 8.06
CA GLU A 14 8.36 -10.78 9.06
C GLU A 14 9.69 -11.51 8.86
N HIS A 15 10.12 -11.72 7.61
CA HIS A 15 11.43 -12.29 7.26
C HIS A 15 12.59 -11.40 7.71
N ALA A 16 12.39 -10.07 7.75
CA ALA A 16 13.31 -9.12 8.37
C ALA A 16 13.34 -9.20 9.91
N GLY A 17 12.57 -10.10 10.53
CA GLY A 17 12.43 -10.23 11.98
C GLY A 17 11.58 -9.13 12.63
N ILE A 18 10.81 -8.37 11.83
CA ILE A 18 9.97 -7.26 12.30
C ILE A 18 8.54 -7.76 12.47
N GLN A 19 7.91 -7.41 13.59
CA GLN A 19 6.49 -7.67 13.84
C GLN A 19 5.70 -6.36 13.61
N PRO A 20 5.09 -6.16 12.43
CA PRO A 20 4.39 -4.92 12.14
C PRO A 20 3.05 -4.83 12.85
N THR A 21 2.60 -3.60 13.11
CA THR A 21 1.18 -3.37 13.41
C THR A 21 0.38 -3.51 12.13
N VAL A 22 -0.55 -4.47 12.09
CA VAL A 22 -1.41 -4.71 10.92
C VAL A 22 -2.73 -3.99 11.10
N ILE A 23 -3.03 -3.06 10.20
CA ILE A 23 -4.31 -2.32 10.18
C ILE A 23 -5.16 -2.85 9.03
N GLU A 24 -6.35 -3.37 9.34
CA GLU A 24 -7.34 -3.75 8.34
C GLU A 24 -8.06 -2.51 7.81
N TYR A 25 -7.43 -1.80 6.87
CA TYR A 25 -7.88 -0.49 6.36
C TYR A 25 -9.31 -0.44 5.82
N LEU A 26 -9.88 -1.59 5.43
CA LEU A 26 -11.29 -1.67 5.02
C LEU A 26 -12.28 -1.52 6.19
N LYS A 27 -11.87 -1.92 7.39
CA LYS A 27 -12.66 -1.78 8.63
C LYS A 27 -12.25 -0.56 9.43
N THR A 28 -10.98 -0.18 9.35
CA THR A 28 -10.39 0.93 10.10
C THR A 28 -9.56 1.78 9.15
N PRO A 29 -10.21 2.57 8.27
CA PRO A 29 -9.50 3.41 7.33
C PRO A 29 -8.70 4.50 8.06
N PRO A 30 -7.61 5.01 7.45
CA PRO A 30 -6.89 6.15 8.00
C PRO A 30 -7.78 7.40 8.04
N SER A 31 -7.44 8.37 8.90
CA SER A 31 -8.01 9.71 8.80
C SER A 31 -7.62 10.38 7.49
N ARG A 32 -8.28 11.49 7.13
CA ARG A 32 -7.94 12.29 5.96
C ARG A 32 -6.49 12.77 6.00
N GLU A 33 -6.06 13.29 7.14
CA GLU A 33 -4.70 13.78 7.36
C GLU A 33 -3.67 12.65 7.23
N GLN A 34 -4.00 11.47 7.78
CA GLN A 34 -3.15 10.29 7.67
C GLN A 34 -3.04 9.82 6.22
N LEU A 35 -4.15 9.75 5.48
CA LEU A 35 -4.15 9.32 4.08
C LEU A 35 -3.33 10.26 3.21
N VAL A 36 -3.54 11.57 3.34
CA VAL A 36 -2.75 12.60 2.62
C VAL A 36 -1.27 12.45 2.93
N LYS A 37 -0.93 12.30 4.21
CA LYS A 37 0.47 12.11 4.63
C LYS A 37 1.08 10.83 4.07
N MET A 38 0.36 9.71 4.10
CA MET A 38 0.82 8.43 3.58
C MET A 38 1.12 8.50 2.07
N ILE A 39 0.26 9.15 1.30
CA ILE A 39 0.43 9.33 -0.15
C ILE A 39 1.68 10.18 -0.43
N ALA A 40 1.80 11.33 0.26
CA ALA A 40 2.94 12.23 0.11
C ALA A 40 4.27 11.57 0.52
N ASP A 41 4.30 10.90 1.67
CA ASP A 41 5.50 10.21 2.17
C ASP A 41 5.91 9.03 1.27
N ALA A 42 4.94 8.44 0.53
CA ALA A 42 5.20 7.41 -0.47
C ALA A 42 5.74 7.97 -1.79
N GLY A 43 5.77 9.30 -1.96
CA GLY A 43 6.18 9.96 -3.21
C GLY A 43 5.19 9.76 -4.35
N LEU A 44 3.91 9.55 -4.03
CA LEU A 44 2.85 9.29 -4.99
C LEU A 44 1.97 10.52 -5.19
N THR A 45 1.38 10.63 -6.37
CA THR A 45 0.17 11.44 -6.57
C THR A 45 -1.04 10.74 -5.98
N VAL A 46 -2.11 11.49 -5.71
CA VAL A 46 -3.37 10.91 -5.20
C VAL A 46 -3.95 9.88 -6.18
N ARG A 47 -3.86 10.13 -7.50
CA ARG A 47 -4.34 9.19 -8.52
C ARG A 47 -3.59 7.86 -8.49
N GLU A 48 -2.28 7.87 -8.27
CA GLU A 48 -1.47 6.64 -8.17
C GLU A 48 -1.81 5.81 -6.91
N ALA A 49 -2.34 6.45 -5.87
CA ALA A 49 -2.77 5.78 -4.65
C ALA A 49 -4.14 5.09 -4.77
N ILE A 50 -4.90 5.37 -5.83
CA ILE A 50 -6.23 4.77 -6.03
C ILE A 50 -6.11 3.39 -6.66
N ARG A 51 -6.96 2.48 -6.18
CA ARG A 51 -7.15 1.15 -6.73
C ARG A 51 -8.28 1.16 -7.74
N GLU A 52 -7.94 0.96 -9.00
CA GLU A 52 -8.92 0.83 -10.08
C GLU A 52 -9.55 -0.58 -10.15
N LYS A 53 -8.71 -1.63 -10.13
CA LYS A 53 -9.16 -3.01 -10.38
C LYS A 53 -9.93 -3.60 -9.19
N GLY A 54 -11.15 -4.06 -9.46
CA GLY A 54 -12.01 -4.71 -8.46
C GLY A 54 -12.60 -3.74 -7.44
N THR A 55 -12.85 -2.50 -7.87
CA THR A 55 -13.42 -1.41 -7.06
C THR A 55 -14.47 -0.67 -7.91
N PRO A 56 -15.29 0.22 -7.32
CA PRO A 56 -16.24 1.01 -8.09
C PRO A 56 -15.61 2.19 -8.84
N TYR A 57 -14.28 2.25 -9.01
CA TYR A 57 -13.54 3.36 -9.63
C TYR A 57 -14.17 3.87 -10.94
N THR A 58 -14.46 2.97 -11.87
CA THR A 58 -15.06 3.32 -13.16
C THR A 58 -16.52 3.76 -13.02
N VAL A 59 -17.30 3.11 -12.15
CA VAL A 59 -18.72 3.43 -11.91
C VAL A 59 -18.87 4.81 -11.28
N LEU A 60 -17.93 5.19 -10.42
CA LEU A 60 -17.86 6.51 -9.77
C LEU A 60 -17.20 7.59 -10.65
N GLY A 61 -16.74 7.25 -11.85
CA GLY A 61 -16.11 8.22 -12.76
C GLY A 61 -14.77 8.77 -12.26
N LEU A 62 -14.05 8.05 -11.39
CA LEU A 62 -12.83 8.59 -10.75
C LEU A 62 -11.64 8.76 -11.72
N GLY A 63 -11.77 8.24 -12.94
CA GLY A 63 -10.80 8.44 -14.02
C GLY A 63 -10.88 9.80 -14.73
N TYR A 64 -11.88 10.63 -14.43
CA TYR A 64 -12.03 11.94 -15.05
C TYR A 64 -10.87 12.89 -14.64
N PRO A 65 -10.13 13.48 -15.60
CA PRO A 65 -8.93 14.28 -15.33
C PRO A 65 -9.23 15.60 -14.59
N GLU A 66 -10.45 16.10 -14.67
CA GLU A 66 -10.92 17.31 -13.97
C GLU A 66 -11.10 17.13 -12.47
N LEU A 67 -11.15 15.88 -11.98
CA LEU A 67 -11.24 15.61 -10.55
C LEU A 67 -9.99 16.07 -9.82
N THR A 68 -10.21 16.84 -8.76
CA THR A 68 -9.16 17.33 -7.86
C THR A 68 -8.70 16.24 -6.91
N ASP A 69 -7.48 16.39 -6.39
CA ASP A 69 -6.92 15.49 -5.38
C ASP A 69 -7.83 15.36 -4.15
N ASP A 70 -8.45 16.46 -3.71
CA ASP A 70 -9.39 16.45 -2.57
C ASP A 70 -10.62 15.58 -2.83
N GLN A 71 -11.21 15.66 -4.04
CA GLN A 71 -12.36 14.83 -4.41
C GLN A 71 -12.00 13.35 -4.46
N LEU A 72 -10.78 13.04 -4.92
CA LEU A 72 -10.28 11.67 -4.94
C LEU A 72 -9.98 11.12 -3.54
N ILE A 73 -9.46 11.97 -2.64
CA ILE A 73 -9.26 11.64 -1.22
C ILE A 73 -10.60 11.36 -0.53
N ASP A 74 -11.60 12.22 -0.75
CA ASP A 74 -12.94 12.01 -0.18
C ASP A 74 -13.55 10.70 -0.66
N ALA A 75 -13.46 10.39 -1.96
CA ALA A 75 -13.91 9.12 -2.50
C ALA A 75 -13.21 7.91 -1.83
N MET A 76 -11.90 8.00 -1.58
CA MET A 76 -11.16 6.95 -0.88
C MET A 76 -11.60 6.78 0.58
N LEU A 77 -11.93 7.85 1.28
CA LEU A 77 -12.40 7.80 2.68
C LEU A 77 -13.83 7.27 2.78
N GLU A 78 -14.71 7.68 1.87
CA GLU A 78 -16.09 7.18 1.78
C GLU A 78 -16.14 5.71 1.34
N THR A 79 -15.24 5.32 0.44
CA THR A 79 -15.17 3.97 -0.11
C THR A 79 -13.75 3.39 0.05
N PRO A 80 -13.37 2.93 1.27
CA PRO A 80 -12.00 2.49 1.58
C PRO A 80 -11.39 1.47 0.63
N ILE A 81 -12.19 0.64 -0.03
CA ILE A 81 -11.68 -0.33 -1.04
C ILE A 81 -10.96 0.34 -2.22
N LEU A 82 -11.19 1.64 -2.44
CA LEU A 82 -10.46 2.46 -3.41
C LEU A 82 -9.03 2.78 -2.98
N ILE A 83 -8.67 2.66 -1.70
CA ILE A 83 -7.28 2.83 -1.26
C ILE A 83 -6.49 1.59 -1.74
N ASN A 84 -5.45 1.83 -2.54
CA ASN A 84 -4.58 0.77 -3.02
C ASN A 84 -3.71 0.20 -1.88
N ARG A 85 -3.26 -1.04 -2.04
CA ARG A 85 -2.66 -1.82 -0.94
C ARG A 85 -1.46 -2.68 -1.38
N PRO A 86 -0.56 -3.01 -0.45
CA PRO A 86 -0.48 -2.49 0.92
C PRO A 86 0.31 -1.16 0.98
N PHE A 87 -0.10 -0.26 1.86
CA PHE A 87 0.78 0.80 2.36
C PHE A 87 1.58 0.26 3.54
N VAL A 88 2.88 0.54 3.57
CA VAL A 88 3.79 0.22 4.66
C VAL A 88 4.49 1.49 5.09
N ILE A 89 4.54 1.73 6.40
CA ILE A 89 5.15 2.91 7.02
C ILE A 89 6.23 2.43 7.98
N THR A 90 7.45 2.91 7.82
CA THR A 90 8.58 2.65 8.71
C THR A 90 9.31 3.95 9.04
N PRO A 91 10.26 3.95 9.99
CA PRO A 91 11.12 5.11 10.22
C PRO A 91 11.97 5.52 9.00
N MET A 92 12.18 4.61 8.04
CA MET A 92 12.96 4.86 6.82
C MET A 92 12.11 5.48 5.69
N GLY A 93 10.78 5.38 5.78
CA GLY A 93 9.87 5.98 4.82
C GLY A 93 8.54 5.23 4.69
N THR A 94 7.75 5.66 3.71
CA THR A 94 6.46 5.05 3.38
C THR A 94 6.49 4.51 1.95
N ARG A 95 5.83 3.38 1.70
CA ARG A 95 5.66 2.82 0.35
C ARG A 95 4.27 2.23 0.16
N LEU A 96 3.73 2.41 -1.04
CA LEU A 96 2.72 1.50 -1.59
C LEU A 96 3.47 0.33 -2.22
N SER A 97 3.55 -0.81 -1.53
CA SER A 97 4.41 -1.93 -1.92
C SER A 97 3.81 -2.74 -3.07
N ARG A 98 3.83 -2.15 -4.26
CA ARG A 98 3.36 -2.74 -5.52
C ARG A 98 4.42 -2.52 -6.61
N PRO A 99 5.26 -3.52 -6.90
CA PRO A 99 5.22 -4.90 -6.39
C PRO A 99 5.69 -5.02 -4.92
N SER A 100 5.51 -6.18 -4.29
CA SER A 100 5.70 -6.39 -2.84
C SER A 100 7.10 -6.02 -2.34
N GLU A 101 8.11 -6.28 -3.15
CA GLU A 101 9.54 -6.08 -2.91
C GLU A 101 9.93 -4.60 -2.82
N VAL A 102 9.07 -3.67 -3.25
CA VAL A 102 9.26 -2.22 -3.01
C VAL A 102 9.36 -1.91 -1.51
N VAL A 103 8.83 -2.78 -0.64
CA VAL A 103 8.99 -2.64 0.81
C VAL A 103 10.47 -2.71 1.25
N LEU A 104 11.34 -3.37 0.48
CA LEU A 104 12.76 -3.48 0.80
C LEU A 104 13.46 -2.12 0.86
N ASP A 105 12.99 -1.13 0.09
CA ASP A 105 13.52 0.24 0.08
C ASP A 105 13.39 0.93 1.44
N ILE A 106 12.45 0.48 2.28
CA ILE A 106 12.12 1.10 3.56
C ILE A 106 12.31 0.14 4.73
N LEU A 107 13.11 -0.91 4.56
CA LEU A 107 13.51 -1.85 5.60
C LEU A 107 15.04 -1.84 5.77
N PRO A 108 15.57 -2.14 6.98
CA PRO A 108 17.00 -2.22 7.18
C PRO A 108 17.61 -3.34 6.34
N ALA A 109 18.60 -3.02 5.49
CA ALA A 109 19.18 -3.99 4.57
C ALA A 109 19.91 -5.15 5.30
N ASP A 110 20.43 -4.91 6.49
CA ASP A 110 21.10 -5.89 7.35
C ASP A 110 20.14 -6.85 8.09
N ALA A 111 18.83 -6.60 8.00
CA ALA A 111 17.81 -7.45 8.61
C ALA A 111 17.65 -8.79 7.87
N PHE A 112 18.01 -8.86 6.60
CA PHE A 112 17.82 -10.03 5.75
C PHE A 112 19.05 -10.95 5.78
N LYS A 113 18.88 -12.20 6.23
CA LYS A 113 19.99 -13.16 6.42
C LYS A 113 19.94 -14.38 5.50
N GLY A 114 18.99 -14.42 4.58
CA GLY A 114 18.79 -15.54 3.67
C GLY A 114 17.79 -15.23 2.58
N PRO A 115 17.65 -16.15 1.61
CA PRO A 115 16.83 -15.93 0.43
C PRO A 115 15.35 -15.80 0.78
N PHE A 116 14.59 -15.16 -0.10
CA PHE A 116 13.14 -15.02 0.01
C PHE A 116 12.47 -15.32 -1.32
N THR A 117 11.41 -16.13 -1.26
CA THR A 117 10.61 -16.50 -2.43
C THR A 117 9.15 -16.14 -2.16
N LYS A 118 8.51 -15.45 -3.12
CA LYS A 118 7.08 -15.10 -3.08
C LYS A 118 6.21 -16.35 -3.18
N GLU A 119 4.91 -16.20 -2.88
CA GLU A 119 3.91 -17.27 -3.00
C GLU A 119 3.84 -17.93 -4.38
N ASP A 120 4.19 -17.23 -5.46
CA ASP A 120 4.18 -17.72 -6.84
C ASP A 120 5.51 -18.37 -7.29
N GLY A 121 6.50 -18.46 -6.39
CA GLY A 121 7.81 -19.04 -6.69
C GLY A 121 8.85 -18.03 -7.20
N GLU A 122 8.50 -16.74 -7.33
CA GLU A 122 9.46 -15.72 -7.71
C GLU A 122 10.48 -15.47 -6.58
N GLN A 123 11.78 -15.62 -6.87
CA GLN A 123 12.84 -15.31 -5.92
C GLN A 123 13.14 -13.80 -5.90
N VAL A 124 13.14 -13.20 -4.71
CA VAL A 124 13.36 -11.77 -4.47
C VAL A 124 14.70 -11.51 -3.79
N LEU A 125 15.04 -12.33 -2.80
CA LEU A 125 16.30 -12.28 -2.05
C LEU A 125 17.03 -13.63 -2.15
#